data_AF-A0A7V9P671-F1
#
_entry.id   AF-A0A7V9P671-F1
#
_cell.length_a   1.000
_cell.length_b   1.000
_cell.length_c   1.000
_cell.angle_alpha   90.00
_cell.angle_beta   90.00
_cell.angle_gamma   90.00
#
_symmetry.space_group_name_H-M   'P 1'
#
loop_
_entity.id
_entity.type
_entity.pdbx_description
1 polymer ?
#
loop_
_entity_poly.entity_id
_entity_poly.type
_entity_poly.pdbx_seq_one_letter_code
_entity_poly.pdbx_strand_id
1 'polypeptide(L)'
;MPEPPPKLPESPRTLILGVGAFLLVLYGGFVVLLWRLGVLDLDGKTDTEVLAAVLGLLGGLFAASLTFVGALLKHSVDVRTLRLTWETEARLRLETSIRAVQLLATSDGRTAPPTQQAGALFTLVRLGQLDLALPLLREIWPRGEISSSAAVSVVDEALRSGDEALQRNGAWIVAANAPRLRDERACWDFPESVSLRWTTDLHVYAREGLLEALIGALVSAAPTDWPRGCTNAFLVQFDAIRKADDREHLRAGAVLAMHLILNSHRYAGVEFELIVSEGSVNIGPLREAMSMLVPGARPQASEGNIERIRAVWDEWVPDLDVRRPWADDAPAG
;
A
#
# COMPACT_ATOMS: atom_id res chain seq x y z
N MET A 1 -3.06 8.10 6.88
CA MET A 1 -3.57 8.88 8.04
C MET A 1 -4.98 8.42 8.35
N PRO A 2 -5.31 8.05 9.60
CA PRO A 2 -6.70 7.78 9.97
C PRO A 2 -7.52 9.05 9.76
N GLU A 3 -8.69 8.90 9.14
CA GLU A 3 -9.63 9.99 8.89
C GLU A 3 -9.93 10.70 10.23
N PRO A 4 -9.91 12.04 10.28
CA PRO A 4 -10.21 12.75 11.52
C PRO A 4 -11.61 12.34 12.00
N PRO A 5 -11.77 12.02 13.30
CA PRO A 5 -13.06 11.56 13.81
C PRO A 5 -14.13 12.61 13.49
N PRO A 6 -15.33 12.19 13.06
CA PRO A 6 -16.39 13.12 12.66
C PRO A 6 -16.67 14.12 13.80
N LYS A 7 -16.76 15.41 13.45
CA LYS A 7 -17.13 16.46 14.41
C LYS A 7 -18.49 16.11 15.01
N LEU A 8 -18.50 15.83 16.31
CA LEU A 8 -19.69 15.35 16.99
C LEU A 8 -20.71 16.48 17.17
N PRO A 9 -22.02 16.19 17.02
CA PRO A 9 -23.09 17.10 17.41
C PRO A 9 -23.02 17.40 18.92
N GLU A 10 -23.57 18.55 19.31
CA GLU A 10 -23.60 19.06 20.69
C GLU A 10 -24.08 18.00 21.71
N SER A 11 -23.65 18.17 22.97
CA SER A 11 -23.72 17.13 24.00
C SER A 11 -25.07 16.40 24.08
N PRO A 12 -25.12 15.07 24.23
CA PRO A 12 -26.38 14.31 24.29
C PRO A 12 -27.31 14.75 25.44
N ARG A 13 -26.77 15.46 26.44
CA ARG A 13 -27.55 16.03 27.54
C ARG A 13 -28.47 17.17 27.09
N THR A 14 -28.00 18.05 26.20
CA THR A 14 -28.83 19.16 25.71
C THR A 14 -29.99 18.64 24.87
N LEU A 15 -29.76 17.58 24.08
CA LEU A 15 -30.80 16.94 23.28
C LEU A 15 -31.85 16.23 24.14
N ILE A 16 -31.44 15.45 25.16
CA ILE A 16 -32.38 14.77 26.06
C ILE A 16 -33.21 15.78 26.86
N LEU A 17 -32.57 16.84 27.39
CA LEU A 17 -33.28 17.91 28.11
C LEU A 17 -34.24 18.65 27.17
N GLY A 18 -33.83 18.94 25.94
CA GLY A 18 -34.69 19.58 24.94
C GLY A 18 -35.90 18.73 24.56
N VAL A 19 -35.72 17.44 24.30
CA VAL A 19 -36.81 16.50 24.00
C VAL A 19 -37.74 16.33 25.20
N GLY A 20 -37.19 16.19 26.40
CA GLY A 20 -37.96 16.10 27.64
C GLY A 20 -38.83 17.34 27.86
N ALA A 21 -38.24 18.54 27.73
CA ALA A 21 -38.95 19.81 27.83
C ALA A 21 -40.03 19.94 26.74
N PHE A 22 -39.72 19.57 25.50
CA PHE A 22 -40.67 19.57 24.39
C PHE A 22 -41.88 18.67 24.66
N LEU A 23 -41.64 17.43 25.10
CA LEU A 23 -42.71 16.51 25.47
C LEU A 23 -43.55 17.06 26.62
N LEU A 24 -42.92 17.67 27.63
CA LEU A 24 -43.63 18.26 28.77
C LEU A 24 -44.53 19.42 28.33
N VAL A 25 -44.05 20.29 27.44
CA VAL A 25 -44.84 21.38 26.83
C VAL A 25 -45.99 20.82 25.98
N LEU A 26 -45.73 19.79 25.16
CA LEU A 26 -46.73 19.14 24.32
C LEU A 26 -47.87 18.55 25.16
N TYR A 27 -47.52 17.79 26.21
CA TYR A 27 -48.49 17.21 27.13
C TYR A 27 -49.24 18.27 27.95
N GLY A 28 -48.54 19.28 28.45
CA GLY A 28 -49.16 20.40 29.16
C GLY A 28 -50.16 21.15 28.28
N GLY A 29 -49.79 21.45 27.03
CA GLY A 29 -50.68 22.06 26.04
C GLY A 29 -51.91 21.21 25.74
N PHE A 30 -51.74 19.90 25.63
CA PHE A 30 -52.84 18.97 25.43
C PHE A 30 -53.83 18.94 26.62
N VAL A 31 -53.34 18.93 27.86
CA VAL A 31 -54.19 18.99 29.06
C VAL A 31 -54.97 20.31 29.14
N VAL A 32 -54.32 21.45 28.84
CA VAL A 32 -54.98 22.76 28.80
C VAL A 32 -56.07 22.80 27.72
N LEU A 33 -55.83 22.17 26.56
CA LEU A 33 -56.82 22.07 25.49
C LEU A 33 -58.05 21.26 25.95
N LEU A 34 -57.84 20.11 26.61
CA LEU A 34 -58.94 19.29 27.15
C LEU A 34 -59.74 20.03 28.21
N TRP A 35 -59.07 20.78 29.09
CA TRP A 35 -59.74 21.64 30.07
C TRP A 35 -60.60 22.70 29.39
N ARG A 36 -60.03 23.40 28.39
CA ARG A 36 -60.72 24.47 27.66
C ARG A 36 -61.93 23.96 26.85
N LEU A 37 -61.87 22.73 26.35
CA LEU A 37 -62.97 22.09 25.62
C LEU A 37 -64.10 21.61 26.54
N GLY A 38 -63.99 21.79 27.86
CA GLY A 38 -65.01 21.34 28.82
C GLY A 38 -65.05 19.82 29.00
N VAL A 39 -64.07 19.08 28.46
CA VAL A 39 -63.98 17.62 28.61
C VAL A 39 -63.76 17.23 30.08
N LEU A 40 -63.13 18.11 30.85
CA LEU A 40 -62.89 17.93 32.28
C LEU A 40 -64.01 18.50 33.17
N ASP A 41 -65.07 19.08 32.61
CA ASP A 41 -66.20 19.61 33.38
C ASP A 41 -67.12 18.43 33.77
N LEU A 42 -67.02 18.00 35.02
CA LEU A 42 -67.62 16.77 35.54
C LEU A 42 -69.11 16.89 35.90
N ASP A 43 -69.82 17.89 35.39
CA ASP A 43 -71.24 18.16 35.68
C ASP A 43 -72.23 17.10 35.11
N GLY A 44 -71.75 15.91 34.75
CA GLY A 44 -72.56 14.70 34.61
C GLY A 44 -73.33 14.53 33.30
N LYS A 45 -73.14 15.39 32.30
CA LYS A 45 -73.79 15.32 30.98
C LYS A 45 -72.84 15.10 29.79
N THR A 46 -71.61 14.68 30.04
CA THR A 46 -70.63 14.45 28.96
C THR A 46 -70.95 13.17 28.19
N ASP A 47 -70.96 13.29 26.86
CA ASP A 47 -71.23 12.19 25.93
C ASP A 47 -70.12 11.13 26.03
N THR A 48 -70.50 9.87 26.29
CA THR A 48 -69.54 8.76 26.51
C THR A 48 -68.66 8.52 25.29
N GLU A 49 -69.15 8.85 24.10
CA GLU A 49 -68.41 8.72 22.84
C GLU A 49 -67.23 9.71 22.76
N VAL A 50 -67.42 10.94 23.24
CA VAL A 50 -66.36 11.97 23.29
C VAL A 50 -65.27 11.58 24.29
N LEU A 51 -65.67 11.05 25.46
CA LEU A 51 -64.71 10.57 26.46
C LEU A 51 -63.85 9.43 25.92
N ALA A 52 -64.46 8.47 25.21
CA ALA A 52 -63.77 7.35 24.59
C ALA A 52 -62.75 7.82 23.52
N ALA A 53 -63.14 8.77 22.67
CA ALA A 53 -62.25 9.34 21.66
C ALA A 53 -61.04 10.06 22.28
N VAL A 54 -61.25 10.84 23.34
CA VAL A 54 -60.17 11.54 24.06
C VAL A 54 -59.21 10.54 24.71
N LEU A 55 -59.72 9.50 25.38
CA LEU A 55 -58.90 8.45 25.98
C LEU A 55 -58.08 7.70 24.92
N GLY A 56 -58.69 7.37 23.77
CA GLY A 56 -58.00 6.73 22.65
C GLY A 56 -56.86 7.58 22.10
N LEU A 57 -57.09 8.89 21.92
CA LEU A 57 -56.06 9.82 21.45
C LEU A 57 -54.91 9.96 22.47
N LEU A 58 -55.24 10.04 23.76
CA LEU A 58 -54.25 10.16 24.84
C LEU A 58 -53.38 8.90 24.94
N GLY A 59 -53.98 7.72 24.80
CA GLY A 59 -53.28 6.45 24.70
C GLY A 59 -52.37 6.39 23.47
N GLY A 60 -52.85 6.83 22.30
CA GLY A 60 -52.06 6.88 21.06
C GLY A 60 -50.86 7.83 21.17
N LEU A 61 -51.06 9.03 21.73
CA LEU A 61 -49.98 10.00 21.95
C LEU A 61 -48.93 9.46 22.92
N PHE A 62 -49.36 8.76 23.98
CA PHE A 62 -48.45 8.13 24.93
C PHE A 62 -47.63 7.00 24.32
N ALA A 63 -48.26 6.12 23.54
CA ALA A 63 -47.56 5.08 22.81
C ALA A 63 -46.53 5.69 21.84
N ALA A 64 -46.91 6.70 21.04
CA ALA A 64 -46.01 7.38 20.11
C ALA A 64 -44.83 8.05 20.82
N SER A 65 -45.08 8.72 21.95
CA SER A 65 -44.05 9.38 22.76
C SER A 65 -43.05 8.37 23.33
N LEU A 66 -43.54 7.24 23.87
CA LEU A 66 -42.69 6.15 24.36
C LEU A 66 -41.86 5.52 23.25
N THR A 67 -42.45 5.26 22.08
CA THR A 67 -41.73 4.74 20.92
C THR A 67 -40.65 5.71 20.46
N PHE A 68 -40.95 7.01 20.42
CA PHE A 68 -39.99 8.05 20.04
C PHE A 68 -38.82 8.14 21.02
N VAL A 69 -39.09 8.17 22.33
CA VAL A 69 -38.05 8.16 23.37
C VAL A 69 -37.22 6.88 23.29
N GLY A 70 -37.86 5.72 23.07
CA GLY A 70 -37.17 4.45 22.87
C GLY A 70 -36.23 4.46 21.65
N ALA A 71 -36.68 5.02 20.53
CA ALA A 71 -35.86 5.16 19.33
C ALA A 71 -34.64 6.09 19.55
N LEU A 72 -34.84 7.22 20.23
CA LEU A 72 -33.75 8.14 20.58
C LEU A 72 -32.73 7.51 21.54
N LEU A 73 -33.21 6.80 22.57
CA LEU A 73 -32.34 6.08 23.51
C LEU A 73 -31.52 5.02 22.78
N LYS A 74 -32.15 4.23 21.90
CA LYS A 74 -31.45 3.22 21.09
C LYS A 74 -30.38 3.87 20.23
N HIS A 75 -30.71 4.94 19.50
CA HIS A 75 -29.74 5.66 18.68
C HIS A 75 -28.56 6.20 19.50
N SER A 76 -28.81 6.76 20.68
CA SER A 76 -27.75 7.24 21.57
C SER A 76 -26.85 6.11 22.09
N VAL A 77 -27.42 4.93 22.37
CA VAL A 77 -26.65 3.75 22.80
C VAL A 77 -25.81 3.21 21.64
N ASP A 78 -26.37 3.14 20.43
CA ASP A 78 -25.68 2.65 19.23
C ASP A 78 -24.45 3.54 18.90
N VAL A 79 -24.60 4.87 18.92
CA VAL A 79 -23.49 5.81 18.69
C VAL A 79 -22.40 5.65 19.76
N ARG A 80 -22.78 5.51 21.03
CA ARG A 80 -21.81 5.30 22.13
C ARG A 80 -21.10 3.95 22.01
N THR A 81 -21.82 2.91 21.62
CA THR A 81 -21.28 1.56 21.43
C THR A 81 -20.28 1.56 20.29
N LEU A 82 -20.61 2.18 19.15
CA LEU A 82 -19.69 2.36 18.03
C LEU A 82 -18.42 3.08 18.48
N ARG A 83 -18.54 4.19 19.21
CA ARG A 83 -17.38 4.92 19.72
C ARG A 83 -16.49 4.05 20.63
N LEU A 84 -17.09 3.33 21.57
CA LEU A 84 -16.34 2.42 22.45
C LEU A 84 -15.64 1.34 21.63
N THR A 85 -16.29 0.78 20.61
CA THR A 85 -15.66 -0.22 19.74
C THR A 85 -14.44 0.36 19.01
N TRP A 86 -14.54 1.57 18.46
CA TRP A 86 -13.41 2.26 17.82
C TRP A 86 -12.25 2.52 18.79
N GLU A 87 -12.53 3.01 19.99
CA GLU A 87 -11.51 3.28 21.01
C GLU A 87 -10.84 1.98 21.49
N THR A 88 -11.61 0.90 21.67
CA THR A 88 -11.06 -0.41 22.02
C THR A 88 -10.22 -0.99 20.89
N GLU A 89 -10.65 -0.86 19.64
CA GLU A 89 -9.90 -1.34 18.48
C GLU A 89 -8.59 -0.58 18.32
N ALA A 90 -8.60 0.75 18.47
CA ALA A 90 -7.38 1.55 18.44
C ALA A 90 -6.39 1.14 19.53
N ARG A 91 -6.86 0.87 20.76
CA ARG A 91 -6.01 0.35 21.85
C ARG A 91 -5.46 -1.04 21.54
N LEU A 92 -6.28 -1.95 21.05
CA LEU A 92 -5.85 -3.30 20.68
C LEU A 92 -4.83 -3.28 19.54
N ARG A 93 -5.01 -2.41 18.55
CA ARG A 93 -4.03 -2.21 17.47
C ARG A 93 -2.71 -1.68 18.00
N LEU A 94 -2.74 -0.70 18.90
CA LEU A 94 -1.53 -0.16 19.53
C LEU A 94 -0.83 -1.21 20.40
N GLU A 95 -1.55 -1.93 21.24
CA GLU A 95 -0.99 -3.00 22.07
C GLU A 95 -0.39 -4.12 21.20
N THR A 96 -1.07 -4.51 20.13
CA THR A 96 -0.57 -5.52 19.18
C THR A 96 0.68 -5.01 18.45
N SER A 97 0.74 -3.73 18.10
CA SER A 97 1.93 -3.12 17.47
C SER A 97 3.11 -3.10 18.43
N ILE A 98 2.89 -2.76 19.70
CA ILE A 98 3.92 -2.83 20.75
C ILE A 98 4.42 -4.27 20.91
N ARG A 99 3.51 -5.25 20.99
CA ARG A 99 3.88 -6.66 21.08
C ARG A 99 4.65 -7.12 19.85
N ALA A 100 4.26 -6.72 18.65
CA ALA A 100 4.97 -7.04 17.41
C ALA A 100 6.40 -6.47 17.43
N VAL A 101 6.59 -5.23 17.88
CA VAL A 101 7.94 -4.66 18.06
C VAL A 101 8.73 -5.41 19.12
N GLN A 102 8.10 -5.77 20.24
CA GLN A 102 8.74 -6.59 21.28
C GLN A 102 9.17 -7.96 20.75
N LEU A 103 8.48 -8.54 19.76
CA LEU A 103 8.87 -9.80 19.14
C LEU A 103 10.14 -9.70 18.28
N LEU A 104 10.63 -8.50 17.95
CA LEU A 104 11.89 -8.32 17.22
C LEU A 104 13.12 -8.53 18.11
N ALA A 105 12.96 -8.47 19.43
CA ALA A 105 14.02 -8.73 20.40
C ALA A 105 13.59 -9.84 21.39
N THR A 106 14.53 -10.62 21.87
CA THR A 106 14.29 -11.54 22.98
C THR A 106 14.32 -10.80 24.32
N SER A 107 13.80 -11.41 25.39
CA SER A 107 13.87 -10.87 26.75
C SER A 107 15.31 -10.57 27.21
N ASP A 108 16.29 -11.25 26.62
CA ASP A 108 17.72 -11.09 26.90
C ASP A 108 18.37 -9.98 26.06
N GLY A 109 17.59 -9.26 25.25
CA GLY A 109 18.10 -8.25 24.31
C GLY A 109 18.79 -8.82 23.07
N ARG A 110 18.66 -10.13 22.79
CA ARG A 110 19.21 -10.74 21.58
C ARG A 110 18.24 -10.58 20.41
N THR A 111 18.77 -10.59 19.21
CA THR A 111 18.01 -10.61 17.96
C THR A 111 17.07 -11.82 17.92
N ALA A 112 15.79 -11.61 17.61
CA ALA A 112 14.82 -12.70 17.45
C ALA A 112 15.13 -13.54 16.19
N PRO A 113 14.72 -14.83 16.13
CA PRO A 113 14.89 -15.66 14.94
C PRO A 113 14.24 -15.04 13.69
N PRO A 114 14.78 -15.25 12.47
CA PRO A 114 14.26 -14.60 11.26
C PRO A 114 12.77 -14.83 10.97
N THR A 115 12.27 -16.02 11.29
CA THR A 115 10.86 -16.36 11.14
C THR A 115 9.97 -15.55 12.08
N GLN A 116 10.44 -15.27 13.30
CA GLN A 116 9.74 -14.42 14.27
C GLN A 116 9.76 -12.96 13.84
N GLN A 117 10.88 -12.47 13.30
CA GLN A 117 10.97 -11.11 12.76
C GLN A 117 10.04 -10.88 11.57
N ALA A 118 10.00 -11.84 10.64
CA ALA A 118 9.05 -11.82 9.52
C ALA A 118 7.59 -11.81 10.02
N GLY A 119 7.26 -12.66 11.01
CA GLY A 119 5.92 -12.69 11.60
C GLY A 119 5.53 -11.37 12.29
N ALA A 120 6.48 -10.72 12.98
CA ALA A 120 6.28 -9.41 13.58
C ALA A 120 6.01 -8.34 12.53
N LEU A 121 6.82 -8.27 11.46
CA LEU A 121 6.60 -7.32 10.36
C LEU A 121 5.27 -7.57 9.64
N PHE A 122 4.92 -8.81 9.34
CA PHE A 122 3.63 -9.13 8.72
C PHE A 122 2.45 -8.75 9.61
N THR A 123 2.60 -8.87 10.94
CA THR A 123 1.58 -8.40 11.88
C THR A 123 1.42 -6.89 11.78
N LEU A 124 2.51 -6.12 11.78
CA LEU A 124 2.46 -4.65 11.61
C LEU A 124 1.82 -4.25 10.29
N VAL A 125 2.18 -4.92 9.20
CA VAL A 125 1.60 -4.74 7.87
C VAL A 125 0.09 -4.98 7.90
N ARG A 126 -0.38 -6.10 8.50
CA ARG A 126 -1.82 -6.42 8.62
C ARG A 126 -2.60 -5.43 9.49
N LEU A 127 -1.94 -4.75 10.43
CA LEU A 127 -2.52 -3.68 11.25
C LEU A 127 -2.53 -2.32 10.53
N GLY A 128 -2.03 -2.25 9.28
CA GLY A 128 -1.89 -1.02 8.52
C GLY A 128 -0.78 -0.10 9.03
N GLN A 129 0.18 -0.62 9.81
CA GLN A 129 1.31 0.14 10.38
C GLN A 129 2.55 0.04 9.47
N LEU A 130 2.38 0.31 8.17
CA LEU A 130 3.45 0.25 7.18
C LEU A 130 4.54 1.30 7.44
N ASP A 131 4.15 2.45 7.98
CA ASP A 131 5.02 3.54 8.44
C ASP A 131 5.97 3.11 9.56
N LEU A 132 5.59 2.13 10.37
CA LEU A 132 6.46 1.51 11.37
C LEU A 132 7.20 0.28 10.82
N ALA A 133 6.53 -0.53 9.99
CA ALA A 133 7.11 -1.76 9.45
C ALA A 133 8.31 -1.48 8.52
N LEU A 134 8.23 -0.45 7.66
CA LEU A 134 9.30 -0.14 6.70
C LEU A 134 10.61 0.34 7.37
N PRO A 135 10.60 1.26 8.35
CA PRO A 135 11.82 1.59 9.09
C PRO A 135 12.46 0.39 9.80
N LEU A 136 11.64 -0.47 10.41
CA LEU A 136 12.14 -1.69 11.04
C LEU A 136 12.76 -2.62 10.00
N LEU A 137 12.09 -2.80 8.84
CA LEU A 137 12.61 -3.58 7.73
C LEU A 137 13.96 -3.05 7.23
N ARG A 138 14.11 -1.73 7.12
CA ARG A 138 15.35 -1.06 6.71
C ARG A 138 16.53 -1.39 7.63
N GLU A 139 16.28 -1.61 8.92
CA GLU A 139 17.32 -1.98 9.89
C GLU A 139 17.67 -3.47 9.85
N ILE A 140 16.68 -4.36 9.71
CA ILE A 140 16.88 -5.81 9.85
C ILE A 140 17.31 -6.49 8.54
N TRP A 141 16.88 -6.00 7.38
CA TRP A 141 17.15 -6.65 6.10
C TRP A 141 18.63 -6.62 5.70
N PRO A 142 19.37 -5.49 5.81
CA PRO A 142 20.79 -5.45 5.50
C PRO A 142 21.62 -6.43 6.35
N ARG A 143 21.17 -6.69 7.59
CA ARG A 143 21.81 -7.61 8.54
C ARG A 143 21.52 -9.09 8.25
N GLY A 144 20.60 -9.38 7.32
CA GLY A 144 20.19 -10.75 6.99
C GLY A 144 19.38 -11.42 8.09
N GLU A 145 18.76 -10.61 8.94
CA GLU A 145 17.90 -11.10 10.02
C GLU A 145 16.48 -11.45 9.52
N ILE A 146 16.19 -11.19 8.24
CA ILE A 146 14.96 -11.58 7.53
C ILE A 146 15.32 -12.10 6.13
N SER A 147 14.53 -13.04 5.61
CA SER A 147 14.69 -13.53 4.23
C SER A 147 14.28 -12.47 3.21
N SER A 148 14.88 -12.53 2.02
CA SER A 148 14.57 -11.60 0.93
C SER A 148 13.09 -11.67 0.52
N SER A 149 12.55 -12.86 0.29
CA SER A 149 11.13 -13.08 0.01
C SER A 149 10.18 -12.44 1.04
N ALA A 150 10.48 -12.55 2.34
CA ALA A 150 9.64 -11.93 3.37
C ALA A 150 9.76 -10.40 3.38
N ALA A 151 10.98 -9.88 3.22
CA ALA A 151 11.23 -8.46 3.11
C ALA A 151 10.54 -7.82 1.89
N VAL A 152 10.67 -8.46 0.73
CA VAL A 152 10.00 -8.07 -0.52
C VAL A 152 8.49 -8.08 -0.35
N SER A 153 7.92 -9.08 0.34
CA SER A 153 6.48 -9.15 0.60
C SER A 153 5.97 -7.97 1.45
N VAL A 154 6.76 -7.49 2.42
CA VAL A 154 6.43 -6.28 3.20
C VAL A 154 6.47 -5.03 2.33
N VAL A 155 7.49 -4.90 1.47
CA VAL A 155 7.59 -3.78 0.53
C VAL A 155 6.45 -3.80 -0.49
N ASP A 156 6.06 -4.97 -0.96
CA ASP A 156 4.98 -5.15 -1.93
C ASP A 156 3.64 -4.61 -1.40
N GLU A 157 3.37 -4.75 -0.09
CA GLU A 157 2.22 -4.09 0.52
C GLU A 157 2.37 -2.56 0.55
N ALA A 158 3.57 -2.03 0.83
CA ALA A 158 3.81 -0.59 0.76
C ALA A 158 3.60 -0.04 -0.65
N LEU A 159 3.99 -0.78 -1.69
CA LEU A 159 3.75 -0.40 -3.09
C LEU A 159 2.25 -0.34 -3.42
N ARG A 160 1.44 -1.26 -2.86
CA ARG A 160 -0.02 -1.32 -3.08
C ARG A 160 -0.83 -0.34 -2.22
N SER A 161 -0.23 0.30 -1.23
CA SER A 161 -0.94 1.13 -0.25
C SER A 161 -1.65 2.38 -0.82
N GLY A 162 -1.26 2.83 -2.01
CA GLY A 162 -1.69 4.10 -2.61
C GLY A 162 -1.08 5.34 -1.95
N ASP A 163 -0.28 5.18 -0.88
CA ASP A 163 0.46 6.28 -0.24
C ASP A 163 1.83 6.44 -0.92
N GLU A 164 2.00 7.55 -1.63
CA GLU A 164 3.22 7.87 -2.39
C GLU A 164 4.49 7.84 -1.53
N ALA A 165 4.42 8.25 -0.26
CA ALA A 165 5.59 8.26 0.62
C ALA A 165 6.00 6.82 1.01
N LEU A 166 5.01 5.97 1.32
CA LEU A 166 5.26 4.55 1.60
C LEU A 166 5.79 3.80 0.37
N GLN A 167 5.23 4.08 -0.81
CA GLN A 167 5.71 3.52 -2.08
C GLN A 167 7.18 3.85 -2.32
N ARG A 168 7.57 5.13 -2.20
CA ARG A 168 8.97 5.56 -2.34
C ARG A 168 9.88 4.89 -1.33
N ASN A 169 9.50 4.88 -0.05
CA ASN A 169 10.31 4.26 1.00
C ASN A 169 10.52 2.76 0.76
N GLY A 170 9.46 2.05 0.36
CA GLY A 170 9.53 0.64 0.00
C GLY A 170 10.50 0.39 -1.15
N ALA A 171 10.37 1.14 -2.25
CA ALA A 171 11.25 1.02 -3.40
C ALA A 171 12.72 1.27 -3.06
N TRP A 172 13.02 2.31 -2.27
CA TRP A 172 14.39 2.62 -1.85
C TRP A 172 14.99 1.57 -0.92
N ILE A 173 14.18 0.93 -0.06
CA ILE A 173 14.64 -0.19 0.76
C ILE A 173 15.06 -1.37 -0.13
N VAL A 174 14.31 -1.67 -1.18
CA VAL A 174 14.63 -2.74 -2.14
C VAL A 174 15.89 -2.38 -2.94
N ALA A 175 16.02 -1.14 -3.40
CA ALA A 175 17.22 -0.65 -4.08
C ALA A 175 18.49 -0.76 -3.22
N ALA A 176 18.40 -0.36 -1.95
CA ALA A 176 19.52 -0.44 -1.01
C ALA A 176 19.94 -1.89 -0.70
N ASN A 177 19.05 -2.85 -0.90
CA ASN A 177 19.30 -4.28 -0.66
C ASN A 177 19.35 -5.10 -1.96
N ALA A 178 19.54 -4.45 -3.12
CA ALA A 178 19.46 -5.10 -4.43
C ALA A 178 20.31 -6.39 -4.56
N PRO A 179 21.56 -6.47 -4.05
CA PRO A 179 22.34 -7.70 -4.11
C PRO A 179 21.72 -8.89 -3.36
N ARG A 180 20.87 -8.63 -2.36
CA ARG A 180 20.17 -9.64 -1.57
C ARG A 180 18.91 -10.16 -2.24
N LEU A 181 18.47 -9.55 -3.35
CA LEU A 181 17.30 -10.01 -4.11
C LEU A 181 17.58 -11.32 -4.83
N ARG A 182 18.85 -11.72 -4.99
CA ARG A 182 19.21 -13.03 -5.49
C ARG A 182 18.80 -14.11 -4.49
N ASP A 183 17.95 -15.03 -4.93
CA ASP A 183 17.61 -16.25 -4.22
C ASP A 183 18.29 -17.44 -4.91
N GLU A 184 18.61 -18.50 -4.17
CA GLU A 184 19.24 -19.70 -4.76
C GLU A 184 18.22 -20.67 -5.36
N ARG A 185 16.95 -20.61 -4.91
CA ARG A 185 15.86 -21.49 -5.30
C ARG A 185 14.95 -20.83 -6.35
N ALA A 186 14.70 -19.54 -6.20
CA ALA A 186 14.05 -18.68 -7.17
C ALA A 186 15.11 -17.89 -7.94
N CYS A 187 14.75 -17.34 -9.09
CA CYS A 187 15.68 -16.48 -9.83
C CYS A 187 16.08 -15.24 -9.04
N TRP A 188 15.09 -14.62 -8.42
CA TRP A 188 15.19 -13.42 -7.60
C TRP A 188 13.87 -13.23 -6.87
N ASP A 189 13.93 -12.56 -5.73
CA ASP A 189 12.75 -12.06 -5.03
C ASP A 189 12.53 -10.61 -5.43
N PHE A 190 11.38 -10.33 -6.06
CA PHE A 190 10.98 -8.98 -6.46
C PHE A 190 9.49 -8.75 -6.15
N PRO A 191 9.04 -7.51 -5.83
CA PRO A 191 7.65 -7.29 -5.44
C PRO A 191 6.67 -7.74 -6.53
N GLU A 192 5.69 -8.57 -6.16
CA GLU A 192 4.76 -9.20 -7.11
C GLU A 192 3.91 -8.15 -7.85
N SER A 193 3.61 -7.02 -7.21
CA SER A 193 2.85 -5.91 -7.81
C SER A 193 3.48 -5.32 -9.07
N VAL A 194 4.79 -5.47 -9.26
CA VAL A 194 5.53 -4.91 -10.40
C VAL A 194 6.34 -5.96 -11.17
N SER A 195 6.41 -7.19 -10.66
CA SER A 195 7.09 -8.31 -11.32
C SER A 195 6.30 -8.77 -12.54
N LEU A 196 6.93 -8.69 -13.71
CA LEU A 196 6.40 -8.99 -15.04
C LEU A 196 5.15 -8.18 -15.45
N ARG A 197 4.76 -7.19 -14.64
CA ARG A 197 3.59 -6.33 -14.84
C ARG A 197 3.92 -4.91 -14.39
N TRP A 198 4.77 -4.25 -15.14
CA TRP A 198 5.15 -2.87 -14.82
C TRP A 198 3.93 -1.95 -14.88
N THR A 199 3.64 -1.23 -13.79
CA THR A 199 2.54 -0.26 -13.70
C THR A 199 3.07 1.16 -13.59
N THR A 200 2.38 2.10 -14.23
CA THR A 200 2.64 3.55 -14.13
C THR A 200 1.82 4.23 -13.03
N ASP A 201 1.01 3.48 -12.28
CA ASP A 201 0.20 4.00 -11.17
C ASP A 201 1.04 4.31 -9.91
N LEU A 202 2.27 3.78 -9.83
CA LEU A 202 3.20 4.07 -8.74
C LEU A 202 3.82 5.47 -8.88
N HIS A 203 4.11 6.11 -7.76
CA HIS A 203 4.88 7.35 -7.74
C HIS A 203 6.20 7.23 -8.53
N VAL A 204 6.57 8.23 -9.33
CA VAL A 204 7.76 8.20 -10.22
C VAL A 204 9.05 7.80 -9.50
N TYR A 205 9.38 8.41 -8.35
CA TYR A 205 10.55 8.02 -7.55
C TYR A 205 10.49 6.59 -7.00
N ALA A 206 9.30 6.00 -6.80
CA ALA A 206 9.21 4.59 -6.43
C ALA A 206 9.59 3.70 -7.62
N ARG A 207 9.14 4.06 -8.84
CA ARG A 207 9.51 3.37 -10.08
C ARG A 207 11.01 3.50 -10.39
N GLU A 208 11.60 4.68 -10.15
CA GLU A 208 13.06 4.88 -10.21
C GLU A 208 13.81 3.97 -9.25
N GLY A 209 13.42 3.95 -7.97
CA GLY A 209 14.05 3.07 -6.97
C GLY A 209 13.90 1.58 -7.33
N LEU A 210 12.75 1.18 -7.87
CA LEU A 210 12.54 -0.19 -8.34
C LEU A 210 13.45 -0.52 -9.54
N LEU A 211 13.56 0.36 -10.53
CA LEU A 211 14.49 0.17 -11.65
C LEU A 211 15.94 0.09 -11.18
N GLU A 212 16.34 0.95 -10.23
CA GLU A 212 17.66 0.90 -9.62
C GLU A 212 17.89 -0.43 -8.91
N ALA A 213 16.88 -0.96 -8.20
CA ALA A 213 16.97 -2.25 -7.57
C ALA A 213 17.12 -3.40 -8.58
N LEU A 214 16.41 -3.34 -9.70
CA LEU A 214 16.52 -4.32 -10.78
C LEU A 214 17.94 -4.33 -11.37
N ILE A 215 18.47 -3.16 -11.69
CA ILE A 215 19.83 -3.01 -12.23
C ILE A 215 20.85 -3.45 -11.16
N GLY A 216 20.69 -3.00 -9.92
CA GLY A 216 21.54 -3.37 -8.80
C GLY A 216 21.58 -4.87 -8.54
N ALA A 217 20.43 -5.55 -8.64
CA ALA A 217 20.34 -6.99 -8.52
C ALA A 217 21.03 -7.66 -9.72
N LEU A 218 20.72 -7.25 -10.95
CA LEU A 218 21.36 -7.78 -12.16
C LEU A 218 22.88 -7.77 -12.01
N VAL A 219 23.46 -6.60 -11.70
CA VAL A 219 24.92 -6.41 -11.66
C VAL A 219 25.58 -6.98 -10.39
N SER A 220 24.83 -7.52 -9.42
CA SER A 220 25.42 -8.10 -8.21
C SER A 220 26.04 -9.48 -8.41
N ALA A 221 25.84 -10.10 -9.57
CA ALA A 221 26.41 -11.40 -9.91
C ALA A 221 26.67 -11.49 -11.41
N ALA A 222 27.76 -12.14 -11.82
CA ALA A 222 28.08 -12.31 -13.22
C ALA A 222 26.96 -13.08 -13.96
N PRO A 223 26.75 -12.86 -15.27
CA PRO A 223 25.73 -13.55 -16.06
C PRO A 223 25.80 -15.07 -15.94
N THR A 224 26.98 -15.65 -15.74
CA THR A 224 27.21 -17.09 -15.52
C THR A 224 26.71 -17.60 -14.18
N ASP A 225 26.65 -16.75 -13.16
CA ASP A 225 26.29 -17.13 -11.79
C ASP A 225 24.78 -17.17 -11.58
N TRP A 226 24.01 -16.58 -12.51
CA TRP A 226 22.56 -16.66 -12.50
C TRP A 226 22.08 -18.05 -12.91
N PRO A 227 21.13 -18.65 -12.16
CA PRO A 227 20.50 -19.90 -12.57
C PRO A 227 19.89 -19.78 -13.99
N ARG A 228 19.80 -20.91 -14.69
CA ARG A 228 19.28 -20.92 -16.07
C ARG A 228 17.88 -20.30 -16.13
N GLY A 229 17.70 -19.36 -17.05
CA GLY A 229 16.43 -18.64 -17.26
C GLY A 229 16.27 -17.37 -16.42
N CYS A 230 17.11 -17.14 -15.40
CA CYS A 230 16.94 -15.96 -14.55
C CYS A 230 17.32 -14.66 -15.25
N THR A 231 18.38 -14.67 -16.06
CA THR A 231 18.71 -13.52 -16.90
C THR A 231 17.64 -13.25 -17.98
N ASN A 232 16.89 -14.28 -18.40
CA ASN A 232 15.72 -14.06 -19.27
C ASN A 232 14.61 -13.31 -18.51
N ALA A 233 14.36 -13.61 -17.23
CA ALA A 233 13.39 -12.88 -16.43
C ALA A 233 13.73 -11.38 -16.31
N PHE A 234 15.02 -11.04 -16.15
CA PHE A 234 15.48 -9.64 -16.21
C PHE A 234 15.17 -9.01 -17.58
N LEU A 235 15.47 -9.69 -18.70
CA LEU A 235 15.16 -9.18 -20.03
C LEU A 235 13.65 -8.93 -20.21
N VAL A 236 12.80 -9.85 -19.78
CA VAL A 236 11.33 -9.68 -19.82
C VAL A 236 10.92 -8.47 -18.99
N GLN A 237 11.45 -8.33 -17.78
CA GLN A 237 11.12 -7.22 -16.90
C GLN A 237 11.55 -5.87 -17.49
N PHE A 238 12.78 -5.75 -18.00
CA PHE A 238 13.25 -4.51 -18.61
C PHE A 238 12.49 -4.17 -19.90
N ASP A 239 12.11 -5.17 -20.69
CA ASP A 239 11.28 -4.95 -21.88
C ASP A 239 9.88 -4.41 -21.50
N ALA A 240 9.29 -4.94 -20.42
CA ALA A 240 8.04 -4.42 -19.87
C ALA A 240 8.17 -2.95 -19.44
N ILE A 241 9.25 -2.58 -18.73
CA ILE A 241 9.52 -1.19 -18.32
C ILE A 241 9.69 -0.28 -19.54
N ARG A 242 10.51 -0.71 -20.51
CA ARG A 242 10.78 0.04 -21.75
C ARG A 242 9.51 0.33 -22.54
N LYS A 243 8.58 -0.61 -22.60
CA LYS A 243 7.32 -0.47 -23.34
C LYS A 243 6.26 0.31 -22.57
N ALA A 244 6.14 0.08 -21.27
CA ALA A 244 5.00 0.54 -20.47
C ALA A 244 5.23 1.86 -19.73
N ASP A 245 6.46 2.21 -19.34
CA ASP A 245 6.69 3.42 -18.54
C ASP A 245 6.51 4.71 -19.36
N ASP A 246 5.88 5.71 -18.75
CA ASP A 246 5.63 7.03 -19.35
C ASP A 246 6.84 7.97 -19.22
N ARG A 247 7.85 7.63 -18.40
CA ARG A 247 9.05 8.46 -18.18
C ARG A 247 10.21 7.99 -19.03
N GLU A 248 10.79 8.94 -19.76
CA GLU A 248 11.88 8.68 -20.69
C GLU A 248 13.13 8.12 -20.00
N HIS A 249 13.51 8.67 -18.85
CA HIS A 249 14.69 8.20 -18.11
C HIS A 249 14.57 6.76 -17.59
N LEU A 250 13.35 6.30 -17.26
CA LEU A 250 13.09 4.91 -16.83
C LEU A 250 13.19 3.95 -18.01
N ARG A 251 12.55 4.30 -19.15
CA ARG A 251 12.67 3.52 -20.39
C ARG A 251 14.12 3.45 -20.86
N ALA A 252 14.85 4.55 -20.77
CA ALA A 252 16.25 4.64 -21.13
C ALA A 252 17.14 3.74 -20.24
N GLY A 253 16.97 3.78 -18.92
CA GLY A 253 17.70 2.89 -18.01
C GLY A 253 17.45 1.40 -18.32
N ALA A 254 16.19 1.03 -18.62
CA ALA A 254 15.85 -0.32 -19.04
C ALA A 254 16.51 -0.72 -20.38
N VAL A 255 16.55 0.18 -21.38
CA VAL A 255 17.25 -0.05 -22.66
C VAL A 255 18.74 -0.32 -22.44
N LEU A 256 19.41 0.48 -21.60
CA LEU A 256 20.83 0.28 -21.29
C LEU A 256 21.08 -1.06 -20.59
N ALA A 257 20.22 -1.44 -19.63
CA ALA A 257 20.33 -2.72 -18.94
C ALA A 257 20.10 -3.92 -19.88
N MET A 258 19.11 -3.84 -20.78
CA MET A 258 18.89 -4.85 -21.81
C MET A 258 20.09 -4.96 -22.76
N HIS A 259 20.64 -3.82 -23.18
CA HIS A 259 21.81 -3.80 -24.07
C HIS A 259 23.04 -4.44 -23.40
N LEU A 260 23.27 -4.19 -22.11
CA LEU A 260 24.30 -4.88 -21.32
C LEU A 260 24.10 -6.41 -21.34
N ILE A 261 22.88 -6.88 -21.05
CA ILE A 261 22.60 -8.34 -21.00
C ILE A 261 22.80 -8.97 -22.38
N LEU A 262 22.24 -8.39 -23.43
CA LEU A 262 22.22 -8.96 -24.79
C LEU A 262 23.61 -9.01 -25.45
N ASN A 263 24.54 -8.17 -24.99
CA ASN A 263 25.94 -8.17 -25.43
C ASN A 263 26.88 -8.84 -24.43
N SER A 264 26.37 -9.38 -23.31
CA SER A 264 27.20 -10.15 -22.38
C SER A 264 27.72 -11.43 -23.03
N HIS A 265 28.84 -11.96 -22.53
CA HIS A 265 29.44 -13.22 -23.00
C HIS A 265 28.46 -14.41 -23.04
N ARG A 266 27.38 -14.36 -22.26
CA ARG A 266 26.35 -15.40 -22.24
C ARG A 266 25.39 -15.35 -23.43
N TYR A 267 25.16 -14.16 -24.01
CA TYR A 267 24.11 -13.92 -25.00
C TYR A 267 24.60 -13.32 -26.31
N ALA A 268 25.85 -12.84 -26.36
CA ALA A 268 26.48 -12.36 -27.58
C ALA A 268 26.48 -13.46 -28.65
N GLY A 269 25.89 -13.18 -29.81
CA GLY A 269 25.79 -14.12 -30.93
C GLY A 269 24.85 -15.32 -30.73
N VAL A 270 24.15 -15.41 -29.60
CA VAL A 270 23.18 -16.49 -29.34
C VAL A 270 21.80 -16.08 -29.83
N GLU A 271 21.20 -16.88 -30.71
CA GLU A 271 19.82 -16.70 -31.17
C GLU A 271 18.89 -17.59 -30.35
N PHE A 272 17.86 -16.99 -29.75
CA PHE A 272 16.84 -17.70 -28.99
C PHE A 272 15.53 -16.89 -28.94
N GLU A 273 14.46 -17.55 -28.53
CA GLU A 273 13.16 -16.92 -28.29
C GLU A 273 12.98 -16.63 -26.80
N LEU A 274 12.67 -15.37 -26.50
CA LEU A 274 12.28 -14.93 -25.16
C LEU A 274 10.76 -15.06 -25.03
N ILE A 275 10.30 -15.82 -24.05
CA ILE A 275 8.86 -15.92 -23.74
C ILE A 275 8.51 -14.74 -22.84
N VAL A 276 7.70 -13.81 -23.37
CA VAL A 276 7.11 -12.67 -22.66
C VAL A 276 5.60 -12.90 -22.47
N SER A 277 4.93 -12.04 -21.71
CA SER A 277 3.46 -12.10 -21.51
C SER A 277 2.67 -12.00 -22.81
N GLU A 278 3.18 -11.26 -23.81
CA GLU A 278 2.50 -11.05 -25.10
C GLU A 278 2.83 -12.11 -26.16
N GLY A 279 3.72 -13.08 -25.89
CA GLY A 279 4.13 -14.09 -26.86
C GLY A 279 5.64 -14.40 -26.83
N SER A 280 6.19 -14.89 -27.94
CA SER A 280 7.64 -15.05 -28.09
C SER A 280 8.26 -13.86 -28.81
N VAL A 281 9.40 -13.40 -28.33
CA VAL A 281 10.21 -12.35 -28.93
C VAL A 281 11.54 -12.94 -29.39
N ASN A 282 11.84 -12.83 -30.69
CA ASN A 282 13.13 -13.24 -31.20
C ASN A 282 14.21 -12.25 -30.76
N ILE A 283 15.32 -12.78 -30.23
CA ILE A 283 16.37 -11.97 -29.62
C ILE A 283 17.23 -11.24 -30.64
N GLY A 284 17.43 -11.77 -31.86
CA GLY A 284 18.18 -11.08 -32.91
C GLY A 284 17.64 -9.68 -33.22
N PRO A 285 16.36 -9.55 -33.63
CA PRO A 285 15.72 -8.26 -33.84
C PRO A 285 15.67 -7.38 -32.58
N LEU A 286 15.50 -7.98 -31.39
CA LEU A 286 15.50 -7.22 -30.14
C LEU A 286 16.89 -6.60 -29.86
N ARG A 287 17.97 -7.35 -30.08
CA ARG A 287 19.36 -6.90 -29.94
C ARG A 287 19.64 -5.73 -30.87
N GLU A 288 19.26 -5.85 -32.14
CA GLU A 288 19.42 -4.77 -33.12
C GLU A 288 18.63 -3.52 -32.70
N ALA A 289 17.38 -3.68 -32.28
CA ALA A 289 16.56 -2.59 -31.78
C ALA A 289 17.20 -1.89 -30.57
N MET A 290 17.75 -2.64 -29.60
CA MET A 290 18.42 -2.03 -28.45
C MET A 290 19.65 -1.23 -28.88
N SER A 291 20.48 -1.77 -29.78
CA SER A 291 21.65 -1.06 -30.30
C SER A 291 21.31 0.28 -30.97
N MET A 292 20.16 0.36 -31.66
CA MET A 292 19.67 1.61 -32.26
C MET A 292 19.16 2.62 -31.22
N LEU A 293 18.62 2.15 -30.09
CA LEU A 293 18.03 3.02 -29.06
C LEU A 293 19.07 3.57 -28.06
N VAL A 294 20.19 2.87 -27.85
CA VAL A 294 21.22 3.25 -26.86
C VAL A 294 21.71 4.70 -26.99
N PRO A 295 22.01 5.25 -28.19
CA PRO A 295 22.47 6.63 -28.31
C PRO A 295 21.47 7.67 -27.77
N GLY A 296 20.17 7.43 -27.97
CA GLY A 296 19.10 8.31 -27.47
C GLY A 296 18.74 8.04 -26.00
N ALA A 297 18.87 6.80 -25.54
CA ALA A 297 18.62 6.42 -24.16
C ALA A 297 19.66 7.03 -23.20
N ARG A 298 20.93 7.03 -23.60
CA ARG A 298 22.03 7.45 -22.73
C ARG A 298 21.84 8.82 -22.04
N PRO A 299 21.60 9.94 -22.74
CA PRO A 299 21.47 11.25 -22.09
C PRO A 299 20.23 11.37 -21.19
N GLN A 300 19.29 10.42 -21.30
CA GLN A 300 18.04 10.41 -20.55
C GLN A 300 18.13 9.54 -19.29
N ALA A 301 18.97 8.51 -19.29
CA ALA A 301 19.09 7.60 -18.14
C ALA A 301 19.66 8.32 -16.91
N SER A 302 19.24 7.90 -15.71
CA SER A 302 19.80 8.45 -14.47
C SER A 302 21.29 8.10 -14.33
N GLU A 303 22.07 9.02 -13.80
CA GLU A 303 23.53 8.88 -13.64
C GLU A 303 23.90 7.62 -12.84
N GLY A 304 23.20 7.36 -11.73
CA GLY A 304 23.44 6.16 -10.92
C GLY A 304 23.22 4.84 -11.69
N ASN A 305 22.25 4.79 -12.61
CA ASN A 305 22.04 3.61 -13.46
C ASN A 305 23.18 3.45 -14.48
N ILE A 306 23.63 4.55 -15.08
CA ILE A 306 24.76 4.56 -16.01
C ILE A 306 26.02 4.08 -15.32
N GLU A 307 26.32 4.59 -14.11
CA GLU A 307 27.51 4.22 -13.35
C GLU A 307 27.52 2.73 -12.99
N ARG A 308 26.40 2.18 -12.51
CA ARG A 308 26.28 0.75 -12.18
C ARG A 308 26.50 -0.14 -13.41
N ILE A 309 25.92 0.21 -14.55
CA ILE A 309 26.09 -0.53 -15.82
C ILE A 309 27.55 -0.42 -16.30
N ARG A 310 28.13 0.78 -16.24
CA ARG A 310 29.52 1.04 -16.64
C ARG A 310 30.50 0.21 -15.81
N ALA A 311 30.25 0.07 -14.50
CA ALA A 311 31.14 -0.63 -13.59
C ALA A 311 31.35 -2.11 -13.94
N VAL A 312 30.38 -2.76 -14.59
CA VAL A 312 30.45 -4.20 -14.94
C VAL A 312 30.61 -4.47 -16.43
N TRP A 313 30.60 -3.43 -17.27
CA TRP A 313 30.56 -3.61 -18.72
C TRP A 313 31.76 -4.34 -19.28
N ASP A 314 32.97 -3.91 -18.93
CA ASP A 314 34.21 -4.48 -19.45
C ASP A 314 34.39 -5.94 -19.00
N GLU A 315 33.81 -6.31 -17.86
CA GLU A 315 33.79 -7.69 -17.38
C GLU A 315 32.77 -8.55 -18.15
N TRP A 316 31.59 -7.98 -18.45
CA TRP A 316 30.50 -8.75 -19.02
C TRP A 316 30.54 -8.84 -20.54
N VAL A 317 31.05 -7.81 -21.21
CA VAL A 317 31.07 -7.63 -22.66
C VAL A 317 32.52 -7.77 -23.15
N PRO A 318 32.97 -9.00 -23.48
CA PRO A 318 34.37 -9.27 -23.83
C PRO A 318 34.76 -8.77 -25.23
N ASP A 319 33.78 -8.44 -26.07
CA ASP A 319 34.01 -8.03 -27.45
C ASP A 319 34.23 -6.51 -27.56
N LEU A 320 35.41 -6.12 -28.03
CA LEU A 320 35.82 -4.72 -28.21
C LEU A 320 35.09 -4.03 -29.38
N ASP A 321 34.46 -4.80 -30.28
CA ASP A 321 33.76 -4.24 -31.43
C ASP A 321 32.36 -3.72 -31.06
N VAL A 322 31.82 -4.10 -29.90
CA VAL A 322 30.60 -3.48 -29.36
C VAL A 322 30.97 -2.10 -28.83
N ARG A 323 30.58 -1.05 -29.56
CA ARG A 323 30.81 0.34 -29.13
C ARG A 323 30.30 0.53 -27.71
N ARG A 324 31.20 0.89 -26.80
CA ARG A 324 30.83 1.31 -25.45
C ARG A 324 29.79 2.42 -25.57
N PRO A 325 28.66 2.33 -24.86
CA PRO A 325 27.68 3.42 -24.84
C PRO A 325 28.29 4.76 -24.42
N TRP A 326 29.47 4.74 -23.77
CA TRP A 326 30.17 5.91 -23.27
C TRP A 326 31.50 6.26 -23.93
N ALA A 327 31.84 5.68 -25.09
CA ALA A 327 33.11 5.98 -25.75
C ALA A 327 33.30 7.48 -26.10
N ASP A 328 32.21 8.21 -26.36
CA ASP A 328 32.23 9.58 -26.85
C ASP A 328 32.37 10.66 -25.74
N ASP A 329 32.35 10.27 -24.45
CA ASP A 329 32.46 11.22 -23.32
C ASP A 329 33.89 11.43 -22.82
N ALA A 330 34.89 10.80 -23.46
CA ALA A 330 36.26 11.15 -23.16
C ALA A 330 36.46 12.63 -23.49
N PRO A 331 36.91 13.48 -22.54
CA PRO A 331 37.20 14.87 -22.86
C PRO A 331 38.17 14.88 -24.04
N ALA A 332 37.83 15.62 -25.09
CA ALA A 332 38.74 15.84 -26.21
C ALA A 332 40.04 16.41 -25.62
N GLY A 333 41.09 15.59 -25.61
CA GLY A 333 42.40 15.94 -25.09
C GLY A 333 43.05 17.06 -25.88
#